data_AF-A0A4P6HAL5-F1
#
_entry.id   AF-A0A4P6HAL5-F1
#
_cell.length_a   1.000
_cell.length_b   1.000
_cell.length_c   1.000
_cell.angle_alpha   90.00
_cell.angle_beta   90.00
_cell.angle_gamma   90.00
#
_symmetry.space_group_name_H-M   'P 1'
#
loop_
_entity.id
_entity.type
_entity.pdbx_description
1 polymer ?
#
loop_
_entity_poly.entity_id
_entity_poly.type
_entity_poly.pdbx_seq_one_letter_code
_entity_poly.pdbx_strand_id
1 'polypeptide(L)'
;MASFSAQVGAWAAKVDGALEAVFKESAQELVNTMDQLLVDMVYKGPPSPNYNRTGFLRASLMASTTAMPQLTRDNPGVPVPADLGDVILVIAGADLGDTIYLGVTASYGAMVHYGARGQAPRPWVTLAAQRWTAIVATKASEVRSRLGL
;
A
#
# COMPACT_ATOMS: atom_id res chain seq x y z
N MET A 1 -22.20 -1.23 -21.28
CA MET A 1 -21.58 -0.36 -20.27
C MET A 1 -20.13 -0.12 -20.67
N ALA A 2 -19.60 1.09 -20.56
CA ALA A 2 -18.17 1.34 -20.80
C ALA A 2 -17.32 0.63 -19.73
N SER A 3 -16.13 0.17 -20.07
CA SER A 3 -15.21 -0.44 -19.10
C SER A 3 -14.74 0.60 -18.06
N PHE A 4 -14.31 0.12 -16.89
CA PHE A 4 -13.71 0.97 -15.83
C PHE A 4 -12.55 1.84 -16.36
N SER A 5 -11.68 1.25 -17.17
CA SER A 5 -10.58 1.95 -17.85
C SER A 5 -11.08 3.04 -18.81
N ALA A 6 -12.19 2.80 -19.52
CA ALA A 6 -12.77 3.77 -20.44
C ALA A 6 -13.44 4.93 -19.69
N GLN A 7 -14.00 4.70 -18.50
CA GLN A 7 -14.65 5.74 -17.71
C GLN A 7 -13.66 6.70 -17.04
N VAL A 8 -12.54 6.20 -16.50
CA VAL A 8 -11.48 7.04 -15.93
C VAL A 8 -10.63 7.67 -17.04
N GLY A 9 -10.22 6.87 -18.03
CA GLY A 9 -9.30 7.31 -19.08
C GLY A 9 -9.87 8.37 -20.01
N ALA A 10 -11.16 8.33 -20.35
CA ALA A 10 -11.72 9.19 -21.39
C ALA A 10 -11.74 10.69 -21.04
N TRP A 11 -11.93 11.05 -19.77
CA TRP A 11 -11.85 12.45 -19.33
C TRP A 11 -10.44 12.81 -18.88
N ALA A 12 -9.77 11.91 -18.13
CA ALA A 12 -8.46 12.20 -17.55
C ALA A 12 -7.39 12.39 -18.64
N ALA A 13 -7.49 11.68 -19.77
CA ALA A 13 -6.57 11.87 -20.90
C ALA A 13 -6.71 13.23 -21.60
N LYS A 14 -7.79 13.97 -21.34
CA LYS A 14 -8.05 15.30 -21.95
C LYS A 14 -7.61 16.46 -21.05
N VAL A 15 -7.24 16.17 -19.80
CA VAL A 15 -6.86 17.17 -18.81
C VAL A 15 -5.42 16.92 -18.40
N ASP A 16 -4.58 17.92 -18.61
CA ASP A 16 -3.16 17.83 -18.28
C ASP A 16 -2.97 17.52 -16.78
N GLY A 17 -2.08 16.59 -16.47
CA GLY A 17 -1.82 16.10 -15.11
C GLY A 17 -2.92 15.27 -14.44
N ALA A 18 -4.12 15.13 -15.00
CA ALA A 18 -5.21 14.41 -14.33
C ALA A 18 -4.94 12.91 -14.19
N LEU A 19 -4.41 12.26 -15.24
CA LEU A 19 -4.04 10.84 -15.17
C LEU A 19 -2.94 10.58 -14.13
N GLU A 20 -1.96 11.47 -14.07
CA GLU A 20 -0.86 11.37 -13.11
C GLU A 20 -1.35 11.55 -11.67
N ALA A 21 -2.26 12.51 -11.44
CA ALA A 21 -2.91 12.69 -10.14
C ALA A 21 -3.69 11.45 -9.73
N VAL A 22 -4.53 10.87 -10.61
CA VAL A 22 -5.25 9.62 -10.31
C VAL A 22 -4.25 8.50 -9.97
N PHE A 23 -3.18 8.34 -10.75
CA PHE A 23 -2.17 7.30 -10.53
C PHE A 23 -1.49 7.43 -9.16
N LYS A 24 -0.92 8.60 -8.85
CA LYS A 24 -0.17 8.85 -7.62
C LYS A 24 -1.07 8.80 -6.39
N GLU A 25 -2.25 9.41 -6.44
CA GLU A 25 -3.20 9.41 -5.33
C GLU A 25 -3.77 8.01 -5.06
N SER A 26 -4.00 7.20 -6.11
CA SER A 26 -4.44 5.80 -5.94
C SER A 26 -3.35 4.94 -5.29
N ALA A 27 -2.10 5.11 -5.69
CA ALA A 27 -0.98 4.40 -5.07
C ALA A 27 -0.80 4.79 -3.59
N GLN A 28 -0.93 6.07 -3.25
CA GLN A 28 -0.89 6.54 -1.86
C GLN A 28 -2.06 5.96 -1.04
N GLU A 29 -3.27 5.95 -1.58
CA GLU A 29 -4.43 5.36 -0.90
C GLU A 29 -4.29 3.85 -0.69
N LEU A 30 -3.66 3.13 -1.63
CA LEU A 30 -3.34 1.71 -1.46
C LEU A 30 -2.35 1.49 -0.31
N VAL A 31 -1.32 2.34 -0.17
CA VAL A 31 -0.39 2.32 0.97
C VAL A 31 -1.13 2.57 2.28
N ASN A 32 -1.99 3.59 2.33
CA ASN A 32 -2.79 3.91 3.52
C ASN A 32 -3.71 2.75 3.91
N THR A 33 -4.39 2.15 2.94
CA THR A 33 -5.25 0.99 3.13
C THR A 33 -4.45 -0.20 3.68
N MET A 34 -3.28 -0.48 3.12
CA MET A 34 -2.41 -1.57 3.56
C MET A 34 -1.91 -1.34 4.99
N ASP A 35 -1.51 -0.11 5.31
CA ASP A 35 -1.03 0.27 6.64
C ASP A 35 -2.13 0.14 7.71
N GLN A 36 -3.33 0.66 7.42
CA GLN A 36 -4.48 0.55 8.32
C GLN A 36 -4.86 -0.91 8.58
N LEU A 37 -4.93 -1.74 7.54
CA LEU A 37 -5.21 -3.17 7.69
C LEU A 37 -4.14 -3.86 8.55
N LEU A 38 -2.86 -3.52 8.38
CA LEU A 38 -1.78 -4.05 9.20
C LEU A 38 -1.93 -3.62 10.66
N VAL A 39 -2.24 -2.34 10.92
CA VAL A 39 -2.53 -1.81 12.26
C VAL A 39 -3.67 -2.57 12.92
N ASP A 40 -4.80 -2.69 12.24
CA ASP A 40 -5.99 -3.35 12.78
C ASP A 40 -5.75 -4.84 13.07
N MET A 41 -5.06 -5.56 12.18
CA MET A 41 -4.86 -7.01 12.31
C MET A 41 -3.73 -7.41 13.25
N VAL A 42 -2.66 -6.61 13.33
CA VAL A 42 -1.43 -6.99 14.06
C VAL A 42 -1.29 -6.24 15.37
N TYR A 43 -1.67 -4.95 15.41
CA TYR A 43 -1.32 -4.06 16.51
C TYR A 43 -2.51 -3.68 17.41
N LYS A 44 -3.74 -3.69 16.90
CA LYS A 44 -4.94 -3.31 17.68
C LYS A 44 -5.48 -4.42 18.60
N GLY A 45 -5.36 -5.69 18.19
CA GLY A 45 -5.76 -6.84 19.03
C GLY A 45 -4.85 -7.06 20.24
N PRO A 46 -5.08 -8.07 21.09
CA PRO A 46 -4.11 -8.47 22.12
C PRO A 46 -2.80 -8.99 21.47
N PRO A 47 -1.63 -8.78 22.09
CA PRO A 47 -0.38 -9.30 21.56
C PRO A 47 -0.40 -10.84 21.53
N SER A 48 0.14 -11.44 20.47
CA SER A 48 0.33 -12.89 20.41
C SER A 48 1.34 -13.32 21.49
N PRO A 49 1.13 -14.48 22.15
CA PRO A 49 2.16 -15.06 23.01
C PRO A 49 3.45 -15.21 22.20
N ASN A 50 4.54 -14.59 22.65
CA ASN A 50 5.86 -14.54 21.99
C ASN A 50 6.03 -13.54 20.83
N TYR A 51 5.12 -12.56 20.65
CA TYR A 51 5.33 -11.47 19.69
C TYR A 51 5.61 -10.14 20.39
N ASN A 52 6.85 -9.68 20.30
CA ASN A 52 7.22 -8.32 20.71
C ASN A 52 6.75 -7.33 19.63
N ARG A 53 5.78 -6.49 20.00
CA ARG A 53 5.25 -5.42 19.13
C ARG A 53 6.22 -4.26 19.02
N THR A 54 7.32 -4.48 18.32
CA THR A 54 8.31 -3.43 18.07
C THR A 54 7.82 -2.39 17.06
N GLY A 55 6.77 -2.67 16.28
CA GLY A 55 6.35 -1.81 15.16
C GLY A 55 7.17 -2.04 13.88
N PHE A 56 8.23 -2.86 13.96
CA PHE A 56 9.17 -3.08 12.86
C PHE A 56 8.52 -3.61 11.59
N LEU A 57 7.54 -4.52 11.66
CA LEU A 57 6.85 -5.00 10.46
C LEU A 57 6.23 -3.86 9.65
N ARG A 58 5.63 -2.88 10.35
CA ARG A 58 5.03 -1.69 9.74
C ARG A 58 6.12 -0.77 9.18
N ALA A 59 7.15 -0.51 9.98
CA ALA A 59 8.31 0.31 9.60
C ALA A 59 9.18 -0.30 8.49
N SER A 60 9.01 -1.59 8.19
CA SER A 60 9.75 -2.29 7.14
C SER A 60 9.13 -2.14 5.74
N LEU A 61 7.99 -1.45 5.62
CA LEU A 61 7.38 -1.18 4.33
C LEU A 61 8.30 -0.30 3.48
N MET A 62 8.54 -0.73 2.25
CA MET A 62 9.33 0.00 1.26
C MET A 62 8.57 0.08 -0.07
N ALA A 63 8.92 1.10 -0.85
CA ALA A 63 8.50 1.24 -2.23
C ALA A 63 9.71 1.26 -3.16
N SER A 64 9.51 0.84 -4.40
CA SER A 64 10.53 0.89 -5.45
C SER A 64 9.87 0.93 -6.82
N THR A 65 10.48 1.61 -7.79
CA THR A 65 10.06 1.57 -9.20
C THR A 65 10.86 0.57 -10.03
N THR A 66 11.88 -0.08 -9.43
CA THR A 66 12.82 -0.94 -10.17
C THR A 66 12.62 -2.43 -9.90
N ALA A 67 12.34 -2.81 -8.65
CA ALA A 67 12.19 -4.21 -8.25
C ALA A 67 11.42 -4.35 -6.93
N MET A 68 10.83 -5.53 -6.73
CA MET A 68 10.13 -5.88 -5.49
C MET A 68 11.08 -5.89 -4.28
N PRO A 69 10.77 -5.16 -3.19
CA PRO A 69 11.53 -5.26 -1.93
C PRO A 69 11.56 -6.70 -1.39
N GLN A 70 12.70 -7.12 -0.85
CA GLN A 70 12.95 -8.49 -0.40
C GLN A 70 12.78 -8.64 1.13
N LEU A 71 12.21 -9.77 1.57
CA LEU A 71 11.99 -10.12 2.98
C LEU A 71 13.29 -10.57 3.67
N THR A 72 14.20 -9.62 3.92
CA THR A 72 15.59 -9.92 4.35
C THR A 72 15.98 -9.34 5.70
N ARG A 73 15.22 -8.38 6.23
CA ARG A 73 15.59 -7.65 7.45
C ARG A 73 15.03 -8.31 8.69
N ASP A 74 15.87 -8.53 9.67
CA ASP A 74 15.46 -9.06 10.97
C ASP A 74 14.92 -7.96 11.89
N ASN A 75 14.01 -8.34 12.77
CA ASN A 75 13.46 -7.44 13.78
C ASN A 75 14.58 -7.07 14.77
N PRO A 76 14.89 -5.78 14.97
CA PRO A 76 15.95 -5.37 15.90
C PRO A 76 15.60 -5.60 17.38
N GLY A 77 14.37 -6.04 17.69
CA GLY A 77 13.93 -6.35 19.06
C GLY A 77 13.60 -5.12 19.90
N VAL A 78 13.86 -3.91 19.39
CA VAL A 78 13.55 -2.62 20.01
C VAL A 78 12.40 -1.92 19.28
N PRO A 79 11.64 -1.01 19.92
CA PRO A 79 10.63 -0.21 19.24
C PRO A 79 11.21 0.53 18.02
N VAL A 80 10.51 0.40 16.89
CA VAL A 80 10.82 1.08 15.63
C VAL A 80 9.55 1.79 15.17
N PRO A 81 9.51 3.14 15.21
CA PRO A 81 8.38 3.89 14.69
C PRO A 81 8.30 3.67 13.17
N ALA A 82 7.08 3.56 12.65
CA ALA A 82 6.89 3.51 11.21
C ALA A 82 6.90 4.94 10.65
N ASP A 83 7.79 5.15 9.68
CA ASP A 83 7.82 6.34 8.84
C ASP A 83 7.59 5.89 7.39
N LEU A 84 6.55 6.43 6.77
CA LEU A 84 6.18 6.11 5.39
C LEU A 84 6.62 7.21 4.41
N GLY A 85 7.40 8.20 4.86
CA GLY A 85 7.89 9.31 4.05
C GLY A 85 8.61 8.84 2.78
N ASP A 86 9.55 7.90 2.91
CA ASP A 86 10.30 7.36 1.76
C ASP A 86 9.38 6.66 0.75
N VAL A 87 8.35 5.96 1.23
CA VAL A 87 7.34 5.31 0.37
C VAL A 87 6.55 6.36 -0.41
N ILE A 88 6.14 7.44 0.25
CA ILE A 88 5.41 8.55 -0.38
C ILE A 88 6.30 9.26 -1.41
N LEU A 89 7.60 9.46 -1.11
CA LEU A 89 8.56 10.07 -2.03
C LEU A 89 8.75 9.25 -3.31
N VAL A 90 8.84 7.91 -3.19
CA VAL A 90 8.91 7.03 -4.37
C VAL A 90 7.66 7.15 -5.23
N ILE A 91 6.47 7.19 -4.62
CA ILE A 91 5.22 7.36 -5.37
C ILE A 91 5.15 8.74 -6.04
N ALA A 92 5.55 9.79 -5.32
CA ALA A 92 5.54 11.16 -5.84
C ALA A 92 6.52 11.34 -7.01
N GLY A 93 7.65 10.64 -6.99
CA GLY A 93 8.66 10.64 -8.05
C GLY A 93 8.42 9.65 -9.19
N ALA A 94 7.40 8.80 -9.11
CA ALA A 94 7.09 7.83 -10.17
C ALA A 94 6.46 8.51 -11.39
N ASP A 95 6.82 8.05 -12.59
CA ASP A 95 6.23 8.53 -13.84
C ASP A 95 4.98 7.72 -14.22
N LEU A 96 4.12 8.32 -15.03
CA LEU A 96 2.94 7.62 -15.56
C LEU A 96 3.40 6.44 -16.43
N GLY A 97 3.01 5.22 -16.05
CA GLY A 97 3.42 3.99 -16.72
C GLY A 97 4.48 3.18 -15.97
N ASP A 98 5.09 3.77 -14.94
CA ASP A 98 5.97 3.04 -14.03
C ASP A 98 5.21 1.96 -13.26
N THR A 99 5.92 0.87 -12.94
CA THR A 99 5.45 -0.10 -11.97
C THR A 99 5.96 0.28 -10.59
N ILE A 100 5.05 0.59 -9.66
CA ILE A 100 5.39 0.83 -8.26
C ILE A 100 5.27 -0.50 -7.51
N TYR A 101 6.40 -1.01 -7.03
CA TYR A 101 6.47 -2.14 -6.12
C TYR A 101 6.31 -1.67 -4.68
N LEU A 102 5.41 -2.31 -3.93
CA LEU A 102 5.21 -2.08 -2.50
C LEU A 102 5.46 -3.39 -1.77
N GLY A 103 6.37 -3.40 -0.80
CA GLY A 103 6.73 -4.62 -0.09
C GLY A 103 7.29 -4.35 1.30
N VAL A 104 6.86 -5.15 2.27
CA VAL A 104 7.53 -5.20 3.58
C VAL A 104 8.86 -5.94 3.43
N THR A 105 9.86 -5.52 4.20
CA THR A 105 11.21 -6.11 4.15
C THR A 105 11.56 -6.93 5.38
N ALA A 106 10.68 -6.97 6.39
CA ALA A 106 10.82 -7.86 7.54
C ALA A 106 10.81 -9.33 7.10
N SER A 107 11.85 -10.09 7.47
CA SER A 107 12.04 -11.50 7.09
C SER A 107 10.86 -12.40 7.48
N TYR A 108 10.12 -12.03 8.52
CA TYR A 108 8.94 -12.73 9.00
C TYR A 108 7.61 -12.26 8.39
N GLY A 109 7.62 -11.29 7.46
CA GLY A 109 6.40 -10.70 6.88
C GLY A 109 5.49 -11.75 6.24
N ALA A 110 6.05 -12.67 5.44
CA ALA A 110 5.27 -13.75 4.83
C ALA A 110 4.61 -14.68 5.88
N MET A 111 5.31 -14.97 6.98
CA MET A 111 4.76 -15.80 8.06
C MET A 111 3.57 -15.13 8.75
N VAL A 112 3.56 -13.80 8.88
CA VAL A 112 2.42 -13.06 9.43
C VAL A 112 1.27 -13.02 8.42
N HIS A 113 1.60 -12.80 7.14
CA HIS A 113 0.62 -12.66 6.08
C HIS A 113 -0.17 -13.95 5.84
N TYR A 114 0.53 -15.07 5.68
CA TYR A 114 -0.04 -16.38 5.38
C TYR A 114 -0.36 -17.23 6.61
N GLY A 115 0.06 -16.80 7.80
CA GLY A 115 -0.01 -17.60 9.02
C GLY A 115 1.09 -18.66 9.05
N ALA A 116 1.59 -18.94 10.26
CA ALA A 116 2.63 -19.94 10.48
C ALA A 116 2.57 -20.42 11.93
N ARG A 117 3.07 -21.63 12.19
CA ARG A 117 3.24 -22.17 13.55
C ARG A 117 1.96 -22.10 14.41
N GLY A 118 0.82 -22.45 13.82
CA GLY A 118 -0.49 -22.44 14.47
C GLY A 118 -1.13 -21.07 14.65
N GLN A 119 -0.51 -19.99 14.15
CA GLN A 119 -1.13 -18.66 14.11
C GLN A 119 -1.98 -18.51 12.84
N ALA A 120 -3.16 -17.90 13.00
CA ALA A 120 -4.05 -17.59 11.89
C ALA A 120 -3.42 -16.55 10.93
N PRO A 121 -3.72 -16.62 9.62
CA PRO A 121 -3.25 -15.65 8.63
C PRO A 121 -3.79 -14.26 8.92
N ARG A 122 -2.99 -13.25 8.58
CA ARG A 122 -3.38 -11.82 8.58
C ARG A 122 -3.08 -11.28 7.19
N PRO A 123 -3.94 -11.49 6.18
CA PRO A 123 -3.56 -11.28 4.78
C PRO A 123 -3.71 -9.80 4.34
N TRP A 124 -3.10 -8.86 5.07
CA TRP A 124 -3.34 -7.42 4.89
C TRP A 124 -2.98 -6.91 3.48
N VAL A 125 -1.90 -7.42 2.88
CA VAL A 125 -1.49 -7.06 1.49
C VAL A 125 -2.54 -7.52 0.47
N THR A 126 -3.07 -8.73 0.64
CA THR A 126 -4.05 -9.33 -0.28
C THR A 126 -5.37 -8.58 -0.19
N LEU A 127 -5.80 -8.26 1.03
CA LEU A 127 -7.02 -7.50 1.26
C LEU A 127 -6.90 -6.05 0.76
N ALA A 128 -5.72 -5.42 0.86
CA ALA A 128 -5.47 -4.12 0.26
C ALA A 128 -5.52 -4.21 -1.28
N ALA A 129 -4.85 -5.20 -1.88
CA ALA A 129 -4.84 -5.39 -3.33
C ALA A 129 -6.25 -5.62 -3.92
N GLN A 130 -7.12 -6.33 -3.20
CA GLN A 130 -8.52 -6.51 -3.61
C GLN A 130 -9.31 -5.19 -3.71
N ARG A 131 -8.88 -4.14 -3.01
CA ARG A 131 -9.53 -2.82 -3.04
C ARG A 131 -9.05 -1.93 -4.19
N TRP A 132 -8.05 -2.35 -4.97
CA TRP A 132 -7.42 -1.52 -5.99
C TRP A 132 -8.42 -0.83 -6.94
N THR A 133 -9.32 -1.60 -7.57
CA THR A 133 -10.29 -1.04 -8.51
C THR A 133 -11.19 0.01 -7.86
N ALA A 134 -11.62 -0.23 -6.61
CA ALA A 134 -12.45 0.73 -5.88
C ALA A 134 -11.66 1.99 -5.49
N ILE A 135 -10.40 1.83 -5.06
CA ILE A 135 -9.50 2.95 -4.74
C ILE A 135 -9.32 3.86 -5.97
N VAL A 136 -8.99 3.29 -7.13
CA VAL A 136 -8.81 4.06 -8.36
C VAL A 136 -10.10 4.76 -8.77
N ALA A 137 -11.26 4.09 -8.63
CA ALA A 137 -12.56 4.69 -8.92
C ALA A 137 -12.83 5.92 -8.04
N THR A 138 -12.60 5.79 -6.73
CA THR A 138 -12.79 6.87 -5.76
C THR A 138 -11.84 8.02 -6.05
N LYS A 139 -10.54 7.77 -6.22
CA LYS A 139 -9.56 8.83 -6.48
C LYS A 139 -9.79 9.52 -7.82
N ALA A 140 -10.16 8.77 -8.86
CA ALA A 140 -10.57 9.38 -10.13
C ALA A 140 -11.79 10.30 -9.97
N SER A 141 -12.80 9.90 -9.19
CA SER A 141 -13.97 10.73 -8.90
C SER A 141 -13.60 11.99 -8.12
N GLU A 142 -12.71 11.89 -7.13
CA GLU A 142 -12.24 13.02 -6.35
C GLU A 142 -11.45 14.02 -7.21
N VAL A 143 -10.50 13.54 -8.02
CA VAL A 143 -9.73 14.37 -8.95
C VAL A 143 -10.68 15.07 -9.93
N ARG A 144 -11.61 14.33 -10.52
CA ARG A 144 -12.61 14.88 -11.44
C ARG A 144 -13.45 15.98 -10.79
N SER A 145 -13.88 15.76 -9.55
CA SER A 145 -14.65 16.75 -8.78
C SER A 145 -13.83 18.01 -8.51
N ARG A 146 -12.54 17.90 -8.17
CA ARG A 146 -11.65 19.07 -7.97
C ARG A 146 -11.44 19.89 -9.24
N LEU A 147 -11.59 19.26 -10.41
CA LEU A 147 -11.49 19.90 -11.72
C LEU A 147 -12.83 20.46 -12.23
N GLY A 148 -13.94 20.25 -11.51
CA GLY A 148 -15.27 20.73 -11.89
C GLY A 148 -15.90 20.00 -13.08
N LEU A 149 -15.55 18.73 -13.30
CA LEU A 149 -15.98 17.89 -14.43
C LEU A 149 -16.99 16.79 -14.07
#